data_AF-A0A8T5DAL4-F1
#
_entry.id   AF-A0A8T5DAL4-F1
#
_cell.length_a   1.000
_cell.length_b   1.000
_cell.length_c   1.000
_cell.angle_alpha   90.00
_cell.angle_beta   90.00
_cell.angle_gamma   90.00
#
_symmetry.space_group_name_H-M   'P 1'
#
loop_
_entity.id
_entity.type
_entity.pdbx_description
1 polymer ?
#
loop_
_entity_poly.entity_id
_entity_poly.type
_entity_poly.pdbx_seq_one_letter_code
_entity_poly.pdbx_strand_id
1 'polypeptide(L)'
;MVEGASVNVEALLEEYDATLQAYYFPPVDGRVYCFVPLTGDVAGWQLDRILDAPVRVITEVAGVRGLMVFPPGSEIVRLSLLGEESGLEDALNYVLVDYLEAVESVKAVESGDRIVVQLDRYRMDTEFPRVKLCLGSISVSTAGCVLAWVTGRPVQFVVEDSSGESVIATFRVMGSGQE
;
A
#
# COMPACT_ATOMS: atom_id res chain seq x y z
N MET A 1 5.62 13.71 11.36
CA MET A 1 6.05 12.32 11.59
C MET A 1 5.94 11.50 10.31
N VAL A 2 4.76 11.48 9.66
CA VAL A 2 4.55 10.79 8.37
C VAL A 2 5.51 11.28 7.29
N GLU A 3 5.64 12.59 7.11
CA GLU A 3 6.53 13.19 6.11
C GLU A 3 8.01 12.79 6.29
N GLY A 4 8.54 12.82 7.52
CA GLY A 4 9.92 12.41 7.79
C GLY A 4 10.17 10.92 7.54
N ALA A 5 9.18 10.06 7.77
CA ALA A 5 9.26 8.65 7.38
C ALA A 5 9.20 8.50 5.85
N SER A 6 8.37 9.28 5.16
CA SER A 6 8.31 9.31 3.71
C SER A 6 9.62 9.76 3.07
N VAL A 7 10.35 10.72 3.66
CA VAL A 7 11.70 11.12 3.18
C VAL A 7 12.67 9.93 3.17
N ASN A 8 12.65 9.10 4.20
CA ASN A 8 13.53 7.93 4.25
C ASN A 8 13.13 6.87 3.22
N VAL A 9 11.83 6.67 3.00
CA VAL A 9 11.34 5.75 1.96
C VAL A 9 11.70 6.28 0.57
N GLU A 10 11.50 7.58 0.33
CA GLU A 10 11.90 8.24 -0.92
C GLU A 10 13.38 8.04 -1.22
N ALA A 11 14.25 8.39 -0.26
CA ALA A 11 15.70 8.24 -0.42
C ALA A 11 16.11 6.80 -0.73
N LEU A 12 15.46 5.81 -0.10
CA LEU A 12 15.72 4.41 -0.38
C LEU A 12 15.25 3.99 -1.78
N LEU A 13 14.07 4.45 -2.22
CA LEU A 13 13.57 4.15 -3.56
C LEU A 13 14.43 4.82 -4.64
N GLU A 14 14.90 6.05 -4.40
CA GLU A 14 15.83 6.76 -5.29
C GLU A 14 17.18 6.06 -5.41
N GLU A 15 17.79 5.66 -4.28
CA GLU A 15 19.11 4.99 -4.26
C GLU A 15 19.14 3.73 -5.16
N TYR A 16 18.03 3.02 -5.29
CA TYR A 16 17.93 1.80 -6.09
C TYR A 16 17.17 1.98 -7.42
N ASP A 17 16.87 3.22 -7.81
CA ASP A 17 16.10 3.56 -9.02
C ASP A 17 14.78 2.74 -9.13
N ALA A 18 14.07 2.60 -8.02
CA ALA A 18 12.81 1.86 -7.98
C ALA A 18 11.76 2.57 -8.85
N THR A 19 11.13 1.80 -9.73
CA THR A 19 10.12 2.30 -10.69
C THR A 19 8.86 1.44 -10.78
N LEU A 20 8.86 0.28 -10.13
CA LEU A 20 7.77 -0.68 -10.20
C LEU A 20 6.86 -0.56 -8.98
N GLN A 21 5.60 -0.92 -9.14
CA GLN A 21 4.61 -0.75 -8.09
C GLN A 21 4.77 -1.78 -6.96
N ALA A 22 4.46 -1.31 -5.76
CA ALA A 22 4.59 -2.05 -4.53
C ALA A 22 3.48 -3.08 -4.33
N TYR A 23 3.85 -4.17 -3.68
CA TYR A 23 2.96 -5.18 -3.10
C TYR A 23 2.90 -4.97 -1.60
N TYR A 24 1.72 -4.62 -1.08
CA TYR A 24 1.41 -4.51 0.34
C TYR A 24 1.04 -5.88 0.90
N PHE A 25 1.68 -6.29 1.98
CA PHE A 25 1.43 -7.59 2.60
C PHE A 25 0.59 -7.49 3.88
N PRO A 26 -0.21 -8.52 4.19
CA PRO A 26 -0.95 -8.60 5.44
C PRO A 26 -0.04 -8.40 6.66
N PRO A 27 -0.59 -7.89 7.78
CA PRO A 27 0.23 -7.55 8.92
C PRO A 27 0.93 -8.78 9.52
N VAL A 28 2.25 -8.68 9.66
CA VAL A 28 3.07 -9.61 10.46
C VAL A 28 3.55 -8.85 11.68
N ASP A 29 3.34 -9.40 12.87
CA ASP A 29 3.55 -8.70 14.16
C ASP A 29 2.87 -7.32 14.22
N GLY A 30 1.67 -7.23 13.63
CA GLY A 30 0.85 -6.02 13.60
C GLY A 30 1.35 -4.91 12.67
N ARG A 31 2.21 -5.23 11.69
CA ARG A 31 2.76 -4.25 10.74
C ARG A 31 2.59 -4.73 9.30
N VAL A 32 2.03 -3.86 8.47
CA VAL A 32 2.05 -4.01 7.02
C VAL A 32 3.43 -3.64 6.52
N TYR A 33 3.95 -4.42 5.58
CA TYR A 33 5.16 -4.08 4.86
C TYR A 33 4.90 -4.18 3.36
N CYS A 34 5.74 -3.49 2.60
CA CYS A 34 5.68 -3.49 1.15
C CYS A 34 6.90 -4.18 0.57
N PHE A 35 6.70 -4.95 -0.49
CA PHE A 35 7.77 -5.34 -1.42
C PHE A 35 7.69 -4.47 -2.67
N VAL A 36 8.76 -3.76 -2.97
CA VAL A 36 8.91 -2.97 -4.20
C VAL A 36 9.88 -3.69 -5.13
N PRO A 37 9.42 -4.28 -6.24
CA PRO A 37 10.32 -4.94 -7.19
C PRO A 37 11.32 -3.93 -7.79
N LEU A 38 12.58 -4.34 -7.90
CA LEU A 38 13.61 -3.57 -8.61
C LEU A 38 13.79 -4.05 -10.06
N THR A 39 13.46 -5.31 -10.33
CA THR A 39 13.64 -5.92 -11.66
C THR A 39 12.53 -6.91 -11.96
N GLY A 40 11.81 -6.70 -13.07
CA GLY A 40 10.72 -7.59 -13.46
C GLY A 40 9.52 -7.55 -12.51
N ASP A 41 8.52 -8.37 -12.80
CA ASP A 41 7.30 -8.46 -11.99
C ASP A 41 7.28 -9.76 -11.18
N VAL A 42 6.69 -9.72 -9.99
CA VAL A 42 6.45 -10.92 -9.18
C VAL A 42 5.21 -11.60 -9.72
N ALA A 43 5.36 -12.82 -10.24
CA ALA A 43 4.19 -13.59 -10.63
C ALA A 43 3.33 -13.89 -9.38
N GLY A 44 2.01 -13.73 -9.47
CA GLY A 44 1.11 -13.81 -8.31
C GLY A 44 1.22 -15.10 -7.46
N TRP A 45 1.63 -16.23 -8.05
CA TRP A 45 1.86 -17.50 -7.35
C TRP A 45 3.17 -17.54 -6.54
N GLN A 46 4.02 -16.53 -6.65
CA GLN A 46 5.30 -16.42 -5.92
C GLN A 46 5.20 -15.53 -4.69
N LEU A 47 4.04 -14.91 -4.43
CA LEU A 47 3.85 -13.98 -3.32
C LEU A 47 3.98 -14.66 -1.95
N ASP A 48 3.60 -15.94 -1.84
CA ASP A 48 3.78 -16.72 -0.60
C ASP A 48 5.26 -16.82 -0.21
N ARG A 49 6.16 -16.87 -1.19
CA ARG A 49 7.60 -16.88 -0.93
C ARG A 49 8.11 -15.55 -0.38
N ILE A 50 7.40 -14.45 -0.62
CA ILE A 50 7.74 -13.13 -0.06
C ILE A 50 7.28 -13.07 1.40
N LEU A 51 6.14 -13.69 1.74
CA LEU A 51 5.68 -13.83 3.12
C LEU A 51 6.67 -14.63 3.97
N ASP A 52 7.26 -15.69 3.41
CA ASP A 52 8.25 -16.53 4.10
C ASP A 52 9.67 -15.93 4.13
N ALA A 53 9.92 -14.88 3.35
CA ALA A 53 11.25 -14.29 3.26
C ALA A 53 11.58 -13.49 4.53
N PRO A 54 12.82 -13.58 5.07
CA PRO A 54 13.23 -12.74 6.17
C PRO A 54 13.11 -11.26 5.82
N VAL A 55 12.54 -10.46 6.72
CA VAL A 55 12.41 -9.01 6.52
C VAL A 55 13.79 -8.35 6.46
N ARG A 56 14.19 -7.93 5.26
CA ARG A 56 15.48 -7.29 4.97
C ARG A 56 15.26 -6.18 3.96
N VAL A 57 16.03 -5.10 4.08
CA VAL A 57 15.93 -3.94 3.18
C VAL A 57 16.04 -4.36 1.72
N ILE A 58 17.01 -5.19 1.37
CA ILE A 58 17.14 -5.81 0.05
C ILE A 58 16.88 -7.29 0.21
N THR A 59 16.00 -7.83 -0.63
CA THR A 59 15.70 -9.24 -0.70
C THR A 59 15.63 -9.71 -2.14
N GLU A 60 15.89 -10.99 -2.35
CA GLU A 60 15.63 -11.66 -3.62
C GLU A 60 14.68 -12.81 -3.34
N VAL A 61 13.51 -12.77 -3.97
CA VAL A 61 12.49 -13.79 -3.82
C VAL A 61 12.12 -14.32 -5.18
N ALA A 62 12.26 -15.64 -5.36
CA ALA A 62 11.97 -16.32 -6.61
C ALA A 62 12.70 -15.72 -7.85
N GLY A 63 13.90 -15.19 -7.66
CA GLY A 63 14.70 -14.55 -8.71
C GLY A 63 14.34 -13.09 -8.97
N VAL A 64 13.37 -12.53 -8.23
CA VAL A 64 13.02 -11.10 -8.29
C VAL A 64 13.67 -10.39 -7.12
N ARG A 65 14.60 -9.48 -7.43
CA ARG A 65 15.19 -8.59 -6.45
C ARG A 65 14.22 -7.45 -6.16
N GLY A 66 14.05 -7.12 -4.89
CA GLY A 66 13.21 -6.00 -4.47
C GLY A 66 13.63 -5.41 -3.13
N LEU A 67 12.99 -4.29 -2.81
CA LEU A 67 13.12 -3.62 -1.53
C LEU A 67 11.96 -4.00 -0.63
N MET A 68 12.24 -4.37 0.62
CA MET A 68 11.20 -4.40 1.64
C MET A 68 11.21 -3.08 2.41
N VAL A 69 10.06 -2.42 2.46
CA VAL A 69 9.88 -1.15 3.17
C VAL A 69 8.67 -1.22 4.10
N PHE A 70 8.73 -0.52 5.22
CA PHE A 70 7.56 -0.27 6.05
C PHE A 70 6.98 1.08 5.65
N PRO A 71 5.85 1.12 4.93
CA PRO A 71 5.23 2.38 4.56
C PRO A 71 4.77 3.13 5.82
N PRO A 72 4.79 4.47 5.84
CA PRO A 72 4.28 5.26 6.97
C PRO A 72 2.83 4.88 7.35
N GLY A 73 2.03 4.52 6.34
CA GLY A 73 0.66 4.02 6.51
C GLY A 73 0.54 2.79 7.42
N SER A 74 1.57 1.93 7.51
CA SER A 74 1.54 0.78 8.41
C SER A 74 1.42 1.18 9.88
N GLU A 75 2.13 2.22 10.31
CA GLU A 75 2.03 2.67 11.70
C GLU A 75 0.72 3.40 11.95
N ILE A 76 0.19 4.12 10.96
CA ILE A 76 -1.12 4.77 11.05
C ILE A 76 -2.20 3.70 11.29
N VAL A 77 -2.24 2.63 10.49
CA VAL A 77 -3.20 1.54 10.67
C VAL A 77 -3.03 0.87 12.04
N ARG A 78 -1.79 0.53 12.43
CA ARG A 78 -1.52 -0.11 13.73
C ARG A 78 -1.98 0.75 14.92
N LEU A 79 -1.74 2.06 14.87
CA LEU A 79 -2.09 3.00 15.95
C LEU A 79 -3.56 3.42 15.94
N SER A 80 -4.25 3.28 14.81
CA SER A 80 -5.70 3.50 14.72
C SER A 80 -6.51 2.44 15.48
N LEU A 81 -5.90 1.30 15.82
CA LEU A 81 -6.59 0.17 16.46
C LEU A 81 -7.78 -0.33 15.62
N LEU A 82 -7.63 -0.30 14.29
CA LEU A 82 -8.64 -0.78 13.34
C LEU A 82 -9.06 -2.22 13.70
N GLY A 83 -10.36 -2.40 13.95
CA GLY A 83 -10.95 -3.69 14.30
C GLY A 83 -10.99 -4.66 13.12
N GLU A 84 -11.03 -5.96 13.42
CA GLU A 84 -10.99 -7.05 12.43
C GLU A 84 -12.31 -7.25 11.64
N GLU A 85 -13.41 -6.60 12.03
CA GLU A 85 -14.76 -6.83 11.46
C GLU A 85 -15.34 -5.66 10.65
N SER A 86 -14.55 -4.63 10.33
CA SER A 86 -15.03 -3.50 9.54
C SER A 86 -15.11 -3.86 8.05
N GLY A 87 -16.20 -3.49 7.38
CA GLY A 87 -16.25 -3.50 5.91
C GLY A 87 -15.12 -2.67 5.32
N LEU A 88 -14.67 -3.00 4.11
CA LEU A 88 -13.51 -2.37 3.48
C LEU A 88 -13.65 -0.83 3.39
N GLU A 89 -14.81 -0.35 2.94
CA GLU A 89 -15.09 1.10 2.87
C GLU A 89 -15.15 1.74 4.26
N ASP A 90 -15.74 1.06 5.25
CA ASP A 90 -15.83 1.55 6.63
C ASP A 90 -14.43 1.68 7.27
N ALA A 91 -13.57 0.69 7.03
CA ALA A 91 -12.19 0.69 7.51
C ALA A 91 -11.37 1.82 6.88
N LEU A 92 -11.53 2.05 5.57
CA LEU A 92 -10.87 3.16 4.89
C LEU A 92 -11.37 4.51 5.39
N ASN A 93 -12.69 4.68 5.58
CA ASN A 93 -13.24 5.92 6.14
C ASN A 93 -12.72 6.14 7.57
N TYR A 94 -12.73 5.12 8.42
CA TYR A 94 -12.21 5.24 9.78
C TYR A 94 -10.74 5.69 9.80
N VAL A 95 -9.87 5.06 9.00
CA VAL A 95 -8.43 5.39 9.03
C VAL A 95 -8.14 6.72 8.33
N LEU A 96 -8.69 6.96 7.14
CA LEU A 96 -8.30 8.10 6.30
C LEU A 96 -9.09 9.38 6.60
N VAL A 97 -10.35 9.25 7.03
CA VAL A 97 -11.22 10.39 7.38
C VAL A 97 -11.16 10.66 8.87
N ASP A 98 -11.55 9.68 9.70
CA ASP A 98 -11.74 9.94 11.14
C ASP A 98 -10.42 10.01 11.92
N TYR A 99 -9.48 9.11 11.63
CA TYR A 99 -8.22 9.02 12.37
C TYR A 99 -7.15 9.98 11.83
N LEU A 100 -6.96 10.00 10.51
CA LEU A 100 -5.91 10.79 9.88
C LEU A 100 -6.37 12.17 9.42
N GLU A 101 -7.67 12.38 9.23
CA GLU A 101 -8.26 13.61 8.64
C GLU A 101 -7.60 14.03 7.31
N ALA A 102 -7.11 13.05 6.53
CA ALA A 102 -6.37 13.28 5.29
C ALA A 102 -7.26 13.54 4.08
N VAL A 103 -8.50 13.09 4.12
CA VAL A 103 -9.50 13.18 3.04
C VAL A 103 -10.86 13.46 3.66
N GLU A 104 -11.81 14.00 2.89
CA GLU A 104 -13.17 14.26 3.41
C GLU A 104 -14.10 13.05 3.27
N SER A 105 -13.90 12.22 2.24
CA SER A 105 -14.64 10.97 2.08
C SER A 105 -13.86 9.95 1.29
N VAL A 106 -14.16 8.68 1.55
CA VAL A 106 -13.68 7.54 0.78
C VAL A 106 -14.85 6.79 0.18
N LYS A 107 -14.69 6.35 -1.07
CA LYS A 107 -15.54 5.32 -1.68
C LYS A 107 -14.66 4.18 -2.16
N ALA A 108 -15.09 2.95 -1.92
CA ALA A 108 -14.37 1.78 -2.39
C ALA A 108 -15.30 0.83 -3.13
N VAL A 109 -14.88 0.41 -4.33
CA VAL A 109 -15.64 -0.54 -5.15
C VAL A 109 -14.78 -1.75 -5.44
N GLU A 110 -15.27 -2.91 -5.02
CA GLU A 110 -14.67 -4.21 -5.34
C GLU A 110 -15.23 -4.74 -6.67
N SER A 111 -14.34 -5.16 -7.57
CA SER A 111 -14.71 -5.74 -8.87
C SER A 111 -13.70 -6.81 -9.26
N GLY A 112 -14.06 -8.08 -9.06
CA GLY A 112 -13.19 -9.22 -9.33
C GLY A 112 -11.97 -9.22 -8.40
N ASP A 113 -10.77 -9.17 -8.99
CA ASP A 113 -9.49 -9.08 -8.28
C ASP A 113 -9.07 -7.62 -7.99
N ARG A 114 -9.92 -6.63 -8.29
CA ARG A 114 -9.57 -5.21 -8.14
C ARG A 114 -10.41 -4.51 -7.08
N ILE A 115 -9.75 -3.58 -6.40
CA ILE A 115 -10.39 -2.61 -5.52
C ILE A 115 -10.05 -1.23 -6.08
N VAL A 116 -11.09 -0.46 -6.41
CA VAL A 116 -10.93 0.94 -6.81
C VAL A 116 -11.31 1.80 -5.62
N VAL A 117 -10.36 2.62 -5.15
CA VAL A 117 -10.54 3.53 -4.02
C VAL A 117 -10.54 4.96 -4.55
N GLN A 118 -11.64 5.67 -4.34
CA GLN A 118 -11.75 7.09 -4.60
C GLN A 118 -11.60 7.86 -3.28
N LEU A 119 -10.70 8.82 -3.26
CA LEU A 119 -10.43 9.73 -2.16
C LEU A 119 -10.83 11.15 -2.59
N ASP A 120 -11.77 11.77 -1.88
CA ASP A 120 -12.23 13.12 -2.21
C ASP A 120 -11.65 14.16 -1.24
N ARG A 121 -11.29 15.33 -1.79
CA ARG A 121 -10.66 16.46 -1.10
C ARG A 121 -9.45 16.06 -0.27
N TYR A 122 -8.46 15.48 -0.96
CA TYR A 122 -7.22 15.08 -0.30
C TYR A 122 -6.44 16.32 0.18
N ARG A 123 -5.94 16.28 1.42
CA ARG A 123 -5.28 17.42 2.11
C ARG A 123 -3.77 17.26 2.24
N MET A 124 -3.24 16.10 1.88
CA MET A 124 -1.85 15.72 2.09
C MET A 124 -1.18 15.48 0.74
N ASP A 125 -0.69 16.55 0.11
CA ASP A 125 0.23 16.44 -1.03
C ASP A 125 1.67 16.46 -0.52
N THR A 126 2.49 15.57 -1.05
CA THR A 126 3.92 15.53 -0.74
C THR A 126 4.72 15.31 -2.00
N GLU A 127 5.81 16.07 -2.15
CA GLU A 127 6.72 15.99 -3.29
C GLU A 127 7.72 14.82 -3.15
N PHE A 128 7.21 13.59 -3.10
CA PHE A 128 8.02 12.36 -3.07
C PHE A 128 7.74 11.54 -4.34
N PRO A 129 8.42 11.83 -5.46
CA PRO A 129 8.10 11.25 -6.76
C PRO A 129 8.26 9.73 -6.80
N ARG A 130 9.28 9.15 -6.16
CA ARG A 130 9.46 7.68 -6.15
C ARG A 130 8.46 6.97 -5.26
N VAL A 131 8.14 7.55 -4.10
CA VAL A 131 7.03 7.07 -3.25
C VAL A 131 5.74 7.11 -4.04
N LYS A 132 5.41 8.24 -4.69
CA LYS A 132 4.18 8.37 -5.48
C LYS A 132 4.13 7.35 -6.63
N LEU A 133 5.25 7.12 -7.31
CA LEU A 133 5.35 6.15 -8.39
C LEU A 133 5.16 4.70 -7.91
N CYS A 134 5.83 4.32 -6.82
CA CYS A 134 5.88 2.92 -6.38
C CYS A 134 4.75 2.55 -5.41
N LEU A 135 4.35 3.46 -4.53
CA LEU A 135 3.41 3.22 -3.44
C LEU A 135 2.10 4.03 -3.58
N GLY A 136 2.08 5.05 -4.44
CA GLY A 136 1.04 6.07 -4.46
C GLY A 136 1.34 7.22 -3.48
N SER A 137 0.53 8.28 -3.53
CA SER A 137 0.53 9.36 -2.55
C SER A 137 0.35 8.83 -1.14
N ILE A 138 0.68 9.60 -0.11
CA ILE A 138 0.64 9.13 1.28
C ILE A 138 -0.74 8.55 1.66
N SER A 139 -1.83 9.22 1.24
CA SER A 139 -3.20 8.75 1.50
C SER A 139 -3.49 7.45 0.75
N VAL A 140 -3.03 7.31 -0.50
CA VAL A 140 -3.17 6.10 -1.30
C VAL A 140 -2.33 4.95 -0.74
N SER A 141 -1.09 5.21 -0.33
CA SER A 141 -0.24 4.22 0.32
C SER A 141 -0.83 3.75 1.65
N THR A 142 -1.42 4.67 2.41
CA THR A 142 -2.16 4.33 3.65
C THR A 142 -3.39 3.49 3.32
N ALA A 143 -4.13 3.82 2.26
CA ALA A 143 -5.22 2.97 1.77
C ALA A 143 -4.71 1.55 1.45
N GLY A 144 -3.59 1.42 0.73
CA GLY A 144 -2.96 0.12 0.46
C GLY A 144 -2.66 -0.69 1.74
N CYS A 145 -2.25 -0.01 2.82
CA CYS A 145 -2.06 -0.64 4.12
C CYS A 145 -3.38 -1.11 4.74
N VAL A 146 -4.44 -0.28 4.70
CA VAL A 146 -5.78 -0.68 5.16
C VAL A 146 -6.28 -1.90 4.38
N LEU A 147 -6.12 -1.89 3.06
CA LEU A 147 -6.58 -2.99 2.21
C LEU A 147 -5.85 -4.30 2.55
N ALA A 148 -4.52 -4.27 2.68
CA ALA A 148 -3.76 -5.46 3.06
C ALA A 148 -4.13 -5.96 4.47
N TRP A 149 -4.43 -5.04 5.39
CA TRP A 149 -4.89 -5.35 6.74
C TRP A 149 -6.25 -6.04 6.75
N VAL A 150 -7.25 -5.41 6.14
CA VAL A 150 -8.66 -5.86 6.18
C VAL A 150 -8.87 -7.10 5.32
N THR A 151 -8.24 -7.17 4.14
CA THR A 151 -8.43 -8.33 3.26
C THR A 151 -7.67 -9.56 3.72
N GLY A 152 -6.70 -9.40 4.63
CA GLY A 152 -5.78 -10.47 5.04
C GLY A 152 -4.98 -11.07 3.88
N ARG A 153 -4.89 -10.37 2.75
CA ARG A 153 -4.27 -10.83 1.50
C ARG A 153 -3.26 -9.79 0.98
N PRO A 154 -2.24 -10.22 0.21
CA PRO A 154 -1.37 -9.27 -0.46
C PRO A 154 -2.16 -8.42 -1.47
N VAL A 155 -1.84 -7.14 -1.54
CA VAL A 155 -2.50 -6.16 -2.41
C VAL A 155 -1.43 -5.40 -3.20
N GLN A 156 -1.50 -5.41 -4.52
CA GLN A 156 -0.62 -4.63 -5.38
C GLN A 156 -1.23 -3.26 -5.66
N PHE A 157 -0.45 -2.20 -5.48
CA PHE A 157 -0.78 -0.89 -6.05
C PHE A 157 -0.64 -0.96 -7.58
N VAL A 158 -1.64 -0.50 -8.32
CA VAL A 158 -1.60 -0.55 -9.79
C VAL A 158 -1.35 0.83 -10.37
N VAL A 159 -2.18 1.80 -9.99
CA VAL A 159 -2.12 3.16 -10.50
C VAL A 159 -2.89 4.10 -9.59
N GLU A 160 -2.49 5.36 -9.62
CA GLU A 160 -3.20 6.49 -9.03
C GLU A 160 -3.38 7.56 -10.10
N ASP A 161 -4.62 8.00 -10.30
CA ASP A 161 -4.98 9.10 -11.18
C ASP A 161 -5.56 10.25 -10.34
N SER A 162 -4.96 11.43 -10.44
CA SER A 162 -5.47 12.64 -9.77
C SER A 162 -6.38 13.43 -10.71
N SER A 163 -7.56 13.81 -10.25
CA SER A 163 -8.52 14.64 -10.97
C SER A 163 -9.05 15.74 -10.07
N GLY A 164 -8.48 16.94 -10.19
CA GLY A 164 -8.83 18.08 -9.34
C GLY A 164 -8.51 17.79 -7.87
N GLU A 165 -9.54 17.81 -7.02
CA GLU A 165 -9.42 17.52 -5.59
C GLU A 165 -9.62 16.04 -5.24
N SER A 166 -9.87 15.20 -6.23
CA SER A 166 -10.11 13.77 -6.04
C SER A 166 -8.94 12.95 -6.59
N VAL A 167 -8.70 11.82 -5.94
CA VAL A 167 -7.71 10.82 -6.35
C VAL A 167 -8.41 9.48 -6.50
N ILE A 168 -8.17 8.78 -7.61
CA ILE A 168 -8.66 7.43 -7.83
C ILE A 168 -7.45 6.49 -7.88
N ALA A 169 -7.38 5.59 -6.92
CA ALA A 169 -6.35 4.56 -6.86
C ALA A 169 -6.94 3.20 -7.19
N THR A 170 -6.24 2.43 -8.01
CA THR A 170 -6.59 1.03 -8.29
C THR A 170 -5.59 0.12 -7.61
N PHE A 171 -6.12 -0.88 -6.91
CA PHE A 171 -5.37 -1.95 -6.30
C PHE A 171 -5.81 -3.29 -6.87
N ARG A 172 -4.90 -4.25 -6.92
CA ARG A 172 -5.19 -5.65 -7.25
C ARG A 172 -4.98 -6.52 -6.01
N VAL A 173 -6.01 -7.24 -5.60
CA VAL A 173 -5.93 -8.23 -4.52
C VAL A 173 -5.39 -9.53 -5.08
N MET A 174 -4.38 -10.06 -4.42
CA MET A 174 -3.73 -11.30 -4.83
C MET A 174 -4.36 -12.49 -4.10
N GLY A 175 -4.50 -13.60 -4.82
CA GLY A 175 -5.08 -14.84 -4.25
C GLY A 175 -6.60 -14.91 -4.37
N SER A 176 -7.12 -14.91 -5.61
CA SER A 176 -8.39 -15.54 -5.94
C SER A 176 -8.12 -16.73 -6.86
N GLY A 177 -8.00 -17.92 -6.27
CA GLY A 177 -7.78 -19.16 -7.02
C GLY A 177 -7.25 -20.28 -6.13
N GLN A 178 -8.14 -20.90 -5.36
CA GLN A 178 -8.03 -22.35 -5.17
C GLN A 178 -8.23 -23.00 -6.54
N GLU A 179 -7.22 -23.68 -7.05
CA GLU A 179 -7.35 -24.95 -7.78
C GLU A 179 -6.16 -25.85 -7.45
#